data_AF-A0A9D4NB10-F1
#
_entry.id   AF-A0A9D4NB10-F1
#
_cell.length_a   1.000
_cell.length_b   1.000
_cell.length_c   1.000
_cell.angle_alpha   90.00
_cell.angle_beta   90.00
_cell.angle_gamma   90.00
#
_symmetry.space_group_name_H-M   'P 1'
#
loop_
_entity.id
_entity.type
_entity.pdbx_description
1 polymer ?
#
loop_
_entity_poly.entity_id
_entity_poly.type
_entity_poly.pdbx_seq_one_letter_code
_entity_poly.pdbx_strand_id
1 'polypeptide(L)'
;MKAVICLMVLGFCAAVMAEQCRNIQDCGHVTCPENDYVLECHNYVCTCTHVEKTCAAAADCTGDCRFGWHCVDSKCRCGWGIGGK
;
A
#
# COMPACT_ATOMS: atom_id res chain seq x y z
N MET A 1 3.77 22.17 -28.93
CA MET A 1 2.90 22.54 -27.79
C MET A 1 1.79 21.52 -27.54
N LYS A 2 0.94 21.20 -28.53
CA LYS A 2 -0.17 20.22 -28.39
C LYS A 2 0.26 18.83 -27.87
N ALA A 3 1.34 18.28 -28.42
CA ALA A 3 1.87 16.97 -28.01
C ALA A 3 2.42 16.94 -26.58
N VAL A 4 2.96 18.05 -26.09
CA VAL A 4 3.51 18.16 -24.73
C VAL A 4 2.37 18.16 -23.70
N ILE A 5 1.25 18.81 -24.03
CA ILE A 5 0.04 18.80 -23.20
C ILE A 5 -0.55 17.39 -23.15
N CYS A 6 -0.64 16.69 -24.28
CA CYS A 6 -1.08 15.29 -24.31
C CYS A 6 -0.23 14.37 -23.43
N LEU A 7 1.11 14.50 -23.48
CA LEU A 7 2.01 13.70 -22.65
C LEU A 7 1.85 14.00 -21.15
N MET A 8 1.67 15.26 -20.76
CA MET A 8 1.42 15.61 -19.36
C MET A 8 0.10 15.06 -18.84
N VAL A 9 -0.98 15.14 -19.64
CA VAL A 9 -2.29 14.59 -19.25
C VAL A 9 -2.24 13.08 -19.11
N LEU A 10 -1.59 12.37 -20.03
CA LEU A 10 -1.43 10.91 -19.95
C LEU A 10 -0.58 10.50 -18.74
N GLY A 11 0.50 11.23 -18.45
CA GLY A 11 1.32 11.00 -17.26
C GLY A 11 0.53 11.20 -15.96
N PHE A 12 -0.32 12.21 -15.91
CA PHE A 12 -1.17 12.48 -14.75
C PHE A 12 -2.23 11.38 -14.55
N CYS A 13 -2.89 10.94 -15.62
CA CYS A 13 -3.84 9.82 -15.55
C CYS A 13 -3.17 8.51 -15.08
N ALA A 14 -1.93 8.25 -15.51
CA ALA A 14 -1.18 7.07 -15.06
C ALA A 14 -0.82 7.14 -13.57
N ALA A 15 -0.47 8.32 -13.05
CA ALA A 15 -0.22 8.51 -11.62
C ALA A 15 -1.50 8.30 -10.79
N VAL A 16 -2.64 8.80 -11.28
CA VAL A 16 -3.94 8.62 -10.62
C VAL A 16 -4.45 7.17 -10.67
N MET A 17 -3.98 6.37 -11.63
CA MET A 17 -4.28 4.93 -11.68
C MET A 17 -3.39 4.09 -10.76
N ALA A 18 -2.27 4.65 -10.30
CA ALA A 18 -1.36 3.98 -9.36
C ALA A 18 -1.77 4.22 -7.89
N GLU A 19 -2.48 5.30 -7.60
CA GLU A 19 -3.11 5.51 -6.29
C GLU A 19 -4.29 4.56 -6.11
N GLN A 20 -4.17 3.62 -5.17
CA GLN A 20 -5.26 2.75 -4.74
C GLN A 20 -6.17 3.42 -3.72
N CYS A 21 -5.63 4.39 -2.98
CA CYS A 21 -6.37 5.07 -1.92
C CYS A 21 -5.92 6.51 -1.74
N ARG A 22 -6.86 7.34 -1.30
CA ARG A 22 -6.59 8.67 -0.75
C ARG A 22 -6.83 8.69 0.76
N ASN A 23 -7.77 7.86 1.21
CA ASN A 23 -8.08 7.58 2.61
C ASN A 23 -8.29 6.07 2.83
N ILE A 24 -8.32 5.62 4.09
CA ILE A 24 -8.55 4.20 4.44
C ILE A 24 -9.89 3.67 3.90
N GLN A 25 -10.88 4.54 3.70
CA GLN A 25 -12.19 4.15 3.16
C GLN A 25 -12.12 3.60 1.72
N ASP A 26 -11.13 4.03 0.93
CA ASP A 26 -10.90 3.54 -0.44
C ASP A 26 -10.35 2.10 -0.45
N CYS A 27 -9.78 1.67 0.68
CA CYS A 27 -9.17 0.35 0.85
C CYS A 27 -10.15 -0.75 1.24
N GLY A 28 -11.47 -0.51 1.18
CA GLY A 28 -12.48 -1.51 1.57
C GLY A 28 -12.44 -2.83 0.78
N HIS A 29 -11.73 -2.87 -0.34
CA HIS A 29 -11.47 -4.08 -1.11
C HIS A 29 -10.38 -4.97 -0.48
N VAL A 30 -9.46 -4.38 0.28
CA VAL A 30 -8.35 -5.08 0.94
C VAL A 30 -8.82 -5.67 2.26
N THR A 31 -8.53 -6.95 2.47
CA THR A 31 -8.75 -7.64 3.75
C THR A 31 -7.40 -8.00 4.36
N CYS A 32 -7.14 -7.56 5.58
CA CYS A 32 -5.94 -7.94 6.31
C CYS A 32 -6.11 -9.34 6.93
N PRO A 33 -5.02 -10.14 6.98
CA PRO A 33 -5.12 -11.57 7.30
C PRO A 33 -5.43 -11.87 8.77
N GLU A 34 -5.02 -11.02 9.72
CA GLU A 34 -5.18 -11.28 11.17
C GLU A 34 -5.63 -10.01 11.93
N ASN A 35 -6.14 -10.17 13.15
CA ASN A 35 -6.63 -9.07 14.01
C ASN A 35 -5.51 -8.11 14.47
N ASP A 36 -4.25 -8.55 14.44
CA ASP A 36 -3.09 -7.76 14.84
C ASP A 36 -2.60 -6.81 13.73
N TYR A 37 -3.34 -6.74 12.62
CA TYR A 37 -3.08 -5.83 11.51
C TYR A 37 -4.21 -4.83 11.32
N VAL A 38 -3.81 -3.59 11.08
CA VAL A 38 -4.72 -2.50 10.73
C VAL A 38 -4.54 -2.12 9.27
N LEU A 39 -5.65 -1.89 8.60
CA LEU A 39 -5.66 -1.39 7.24
C LEU A 39 -5.24 0.09 7.25
N GLU A 40 -4.19 0.42 6.49
CA GLU A 40 -3.68 1.77 6.34
C GLU A 40 -3.58 2.14 4.85
N CYS A 41 -3.86 3.41 4.55
CA CYS A 41 -3.52 4.00 3.26
C CYS A 41 -2.16 4.69 3.39
N HIS A 42 -1.11 4.09 2.83
CA HIS A 42 0.25 4.60 2.94
C HIS A 42 0.82 4.89 1.55
N ASN A 43 1.29 6.13 1.32
CA ASN A 43 1.77 6.57 0.01
C ASN A 43 0.77 6.30 -1.14
N TYR A 44 -0.52 6.55 -0.88
CA TYR A 44 -1.62 6.28 -1.82
C TYR A 44 -1.83 4.80 -2.17
N VAL A 45 -1.27 3.88 -1.37
CA VAL A 45 -1.38 2.43 -1.56
C VAL A 45 -2.01 1.81 -0.33
N CYS A 46 -2.95 0.88 -0.54
CA CYS A 46 -3.56 0.14 0.56
C CYS A 46 -2.58 -0.90 1.09
N THR A 47 -2.36 -0.90 2.39
CA THR A 47 -1.45 -1.83 3.07
C THR A 47 -2.03 -2.28 4.41
N CYS A 48 -1.58 -3.43 4.88
CA CYS A 48 -1.86 -3.92 6.22
C CYS A 48 -0.61 -3.71 7.08
N THR A 49 -0.74 -2.91 8.13
CA THR A 49 0.33 -2.58 9.06
C THR A 49 0.11 -3.32 10.38
N HIS A 50 1.14 -3.95 10.93
CA HIS A 50 1.04 -4.58 12.25
C HIS A 50 0.97 -3.49 13.34
N VAL A 51 0.02 -3.60 14.29
CA VAL A 51 -0.21 -2.52 15.29
C VAL A 51 0.93 -2.36 16.28
N GLU A 52 1.46 -3.48 16.80
CA GLU A 52 2.44 -3.47 17.89
C GLU A 52 3.88 -3.79 17.46
N LYS A 53 4.07 -4.44 16.31
CA LYS A 53 5.40 -4.82 15.83
C LYS A 53 6.11 -3.63 15.21
N THR A 54 7.19 -3.23 15.84
CA THR A 54 8.19 -2.38 15.22
C THR A 54 9.27 -3.23 14.56
N CYS A 55 9.96 -2.66 13.57
CA CYS A 55 11.02 -3.34 12.84
C CYS A 55 12.18 -2.37 12.58
N ALA A 56 13.39 -2.91 12.45
CA ALA A 56 14.56 -2.20 11.94
C ALA A 56 14.95 -2.70 10.54
N ALA A 57 14.61 -3.95 10.23
CA ALA A 57 14.83 -4.60 8.94
C ALA A 57 13.62 -5.44 8.53
N ALA A 58 13.53 -5.79 7.25
CA ALA A 58 12.45 -6.65 6.73
C ALA A 58 12.39 -8.03 7.41
N ALA A 59 13.53 -8.53 7.92
CA ALA A 59 13.60 -9.81 8.65
C ALA A 59 12.92 -9.78 10.02
N ASP A 60 12.68 -8.60 10.60
CA ASP A 60 11.94 -8.46 11.87
C ASP A 60 10.43 -8.66 11.68
N CYS A 61 9.98 -8.63 10.43
CA CYS A 61 8.58 -8.86 10.05
C CYS A 61 8.36 -10.34 9.75
N THR A 62 7.41 -10.94 10.46
CA THR A 62 7.07 -12.36 10.35
C THR A 62 5.57 -12.51 10.10
N GLY A 63 5.18 -13.34 9.13
CA GLY A 63 3.78 -13.61 8.80
C GLY A 63 3.59 -13.91 7.31
N ASP A 64 2.34 -14.07 6.88
CA ASP A 64 2.01 -14.30 5.47
C ASP A 64 1.48 -13.01 4.81
N CYS A 65 2.19 -12.51 3.80
CA CYS A 65 1.71 -11.45 2.90
C CYS A 65 1.84 -11.93 1.46
N ARG A 66 0.81 -11.67 0.64
CA ARG A 66 0.78 -12.00 -0.79
C ARG A 66 1.99 -11.46 -1.58
N PHE A 67 2.52 -10.30 -1.20
CA PHE A 67 3.66 -9.63 -1.85
C PHE A 67 4.85 -9.41 -0.92
N GLY A 68 4.94 -10.19 0.17
CA GLY A 68 6.02 -10.08 1.15
C GLY A 68 5.88 -8.92 2.13
N TRP A 69 6.70 -8.98 3.18
CA TRP A 69 6.77 -7.98 4.23
C TRP A 69 7.84 -6.93 3.96
N HIS A 70 7.51 -5.68 4.28
CA HIS A 70 8.45 -4.57 4.24
C HIS A 70 8.48 -3.87 5.59
N CYS A 71 9.69 -3.53 6.03
CA CYS A 71 9.88 -2.65 7.16
C CYS A 71 9.94 -1.21 6.65
N VAL A 72 8.93 -0.41 6.97
CA VAL A 72 8.82 1.01 6.53
C VAL A 72 8.36 1.85 7.72
N ASP A 73 9.02 2.98 7.96
CA ASP A 73 8.77 3.84 9.13
C ASP A 73 8.83 3.08 10.48
N SER A 74 9.75 2.12 10.57
CA SER A 74 9.88 1.22 11.73
C SER A 74 8.64 0.37 12.02
N LYS A 75 7.76 0.14 11.03
CA LYS A 75 6.59 -0.74 11.13
C LYS A 75 6.59 -1.80 10.04
N CYS A 76 6.08 -2.98 10.39
CA CYS A 76 5.88 -4.06 9.44
C CYS A 76 4.61 -3.81 8.62
N ARG A 77 4.79 -3.72 7.30
CA ARG A 77 3.72 -3.50 6.33
C ARG A 77 3.73 -4.59 5.27
N CYS A 78 2.55 -5.10 4.89
CA CYS A 78 2.44 -5.91 3.68
C CYS A 78 2.69 -5.03 2.45
N GLY A 79 3.49 -5.51 1.49
CA GLY A 79 3.66 -4.83 0.19
C GLY A 79 2.33 -4.61 -0.54
N TRP A 80 2.35 -3.73 -1.56
CA TRP A 80 1.22 -3.27 -2.40
C TRP A 80 0.02 -4.22 -2.37
N GLY A 81 -0.97 -3.89 -1.55
CA GLY A 81 -2.13 -4.73 -1.29
C GLY A 81 -3.10 -4.68 -2.46
N ILE A 82 -2.84 -5.43 -3.54
CA ILE A 82 -3.94 -5.90 -4.40
C ILE A 82 -4.59 -7.09 -3.67
N GLY A 83 -5.32 -6.75 -2.61
CA GLY A 83 -6.18 -7.67 -1.88
C GLY A 83 -7.54 -7.71 -2.56
N GLY A 84 -7.79 -8.74 -3.35
CA GLY A 84 -9.10 -9.18 -3.77
C GLY A 84 -9.05 -10.70 -3.78
N LYS A 85 -10.09 -11.33 -3.23
CA LYS A 85 -10.27 -12.79 -3.29
C LYS A 85 -10.18 -13.31 -4.72
#